data_AF-A0A1M5R782-F1
#
_entry.id   AF-A0A1M5R782-F1
#
_cell.length_a   1.000
_cell.length_b   1.000
_cell.length_c   1.000
_cell.angle_alpha   90.00
_cell.angle_beta   90.00
_cell.angle_gamma   90.00
#
_symmetry.space_group_name_H-M   'P 1'
#
loop_
_entity.id
_entity.type
_entity.pdbx_description
1 polymer ?
#
loop_
_entity_poly.entity_id
_entity_poly.type
_entity_poly.pdbx_seq_one_letter_code
_entity_poly.pdbx_strand_id
1 'polypeptide(L)'
;MRLFLTAKHWQIFIVLSIGYLLCNVDLDLGWPRDIRVALNITGFLISLVWHLAVGHGLYVFLPARVEMKYNLFVINWFVLIATYCAVLILSEGRGMIFRGVGAIPLFYFFYAFVHVLIFPGRLLRSIEMGKQAHFRDYILTVISMMIWPVGIWFVQPRINEIVMEQAGAEK
;
A
#
# COMPACT_ATOMS: atom_id res chain seq x y z
N MET A 1 5.18 -14.27 -3.52
CA MET A 1 4.13 -13.24 -3.79
C MET A 1 2.95 -13.73 -4.61
N ARG A 2 3.09 -14.73 -5.51
CA ARG A 2 1.95 -15.27 -6.31
C ARG A 2 0.71 -15.57 -5.46
N LEU A 3 0.87 -16.23 -4.29
CA LEU A 3 -0.23 -16.54 -3.37
C LEU A 3 -1.10 -15.33 -2.99
N PHE A 4 -0.48 -14.18 -2.74
CA PHE A 4 -1.18 -12.96 -2.34
C PHE A 4 -1.87 -12.28 -3.52
N LEU A 5 -1.26 -12.34 -4.71
CA LEU A 5 -1.87 -11.85 -5.94
C LEU A 5 -3.07 -12.70 -6.40
N THR A 6 -3.08 -14.00 -6.08
CA THR A 6 -4.18 -14.91 -6.41
C THR A 6 -5.22 -15.06 -5.30
N ALA A 7 -5.03 -14.36 -4.17
CA ALA A 7 -5.94 -14.45 -3.03
C ALA A 7 -7.33 -13.92 -3.39
N LYS A 8 -8.36 -14.46 -2.75
CA LYS A 8 -9.72 -13.92 -2.88
C LYS A 8 -9.80 -12.58 -2.15
N HIS A 9 -10.60 -11.64 -2.68
CA HIS A 9 -10.80 -10.31 -2.08
C HIS A 9 -11.16 -10.38 -0.58
N TRP A 10 -11.95 -11.36 -0.14
CA TRP A 10 -12.30 -11.52 1.28
C TRP A 10 -11.10 -11.93 2.15
N GLN A 11 -10.14 -12.70 1.62
CA GLN A 11 -8.92 -13.08 2.37
C GLN A 11 -8.05 -11.85 2.61
N ILE A 12 -7.87 -11.03 1.57
CA ILE A 12 -7.17 -9.75 1.66
C ILE A 12 -7.88 -8.81 2.65
N PHE A 13 -9.21 -8.75 2.59
CA PHE A 13 -10.00 -7.96 3.52
C PHE A 13 -9.78 -8.37 4.99
N ILE A 14 -9.79 -9.66 5.31
CA ILE A 14 -9.57 -10.12 6.69
C ILE A 14 -8.16 -9.74 7.15
N VAL A 15 -7.14 -9.99 6.34
CA VAL A 15 -5.75 -9.63 6.68
C VAL A 15 -5.62 -8.13 6.93
N LEU A 16 -6.16 -7.29 6.04
CA LEU A 16 -6.10 -5.85 6.19
C LEU A 16 -6.99 -5.31 7.32
N SER A 17 -8.12 -5.97 7.61
CA SER A 17 -8.96 -5.68 8.78
C SER A 17 -8.19 -5.91 10.08
N ILE A 18 -7.47 -7.03 10.18
CA ILE A 18 -6.62 -7.33 11.33
C ILE A 18 -5.53 -6.25 11.45
N GLY A 19 -4.87 -5.89 10.36
CA GLY A 19 -3.89 -4.80 10.35
C GLY A 19 -4.48 -3.48 10.84
N TYR A 20 -5.65 -3.11 10.36
CA TYR A 20 -6.35 -1.89 10.76
C TYR A 20 -6.72 -1.89 12.25
N LEU A 21 -7.25 -3.01 12.77
CA LEU A 21 -7.56 -3.15 14.19
C LEU A 21 -6.30 -3.05 15.05
N LEU A 22 -5.21 -3.71 14.65
CA LEU A 22 -3.92 -3.67 15.34
C LEU A 22 -3.28 -2.27 15.33
N CYS A 23 -3.46 -1.51 14.24
CA CYS A 23 -2.92 -0.17 14.09
C CYS A 23 -3.65 0.89 14.94
N ASN A 24 -4.85 0.57 15.43
CA ASN A 24 -5.71 1.45 16.20
C ASN A 24 -5.96 0.90 17.61
N VAL A 25 -5.00 0.17 18.18
CA VAL A 25 -5.08 -0.34 19.56
C VAL A 25 -4.76 0.81 20.53
N ASP A 26 -5.70 1.75 20.62
CA ASP A 26 -5.80 2.75 21.70
C ASP A 26 -7.04 2.51 22.58
N LEU A 27 -7.73 1.38 22.36
CA LEU A 27 -8.72 0.88 23.30
C LEU A 27 -8.04 0.80 24.67
N ASP A 28 -8.56 1.51 25.67
CA ASP A 28 -8.03 1.67 27.02
C ASP A 28 -8.09 0.34 27.80
N LEU A 29 -7.35 -0.63 27.31
CA LEU A 29 -7.29 -2.02 27.73
C LEU A 29 -6.14 -2.25 28.73
N GLY A 30 -5.49 -1.17 29.19
CA GLY A 30 -4.42 -1.22 30.19
C GLY A 30 -3.09 -1.82 29.72
N TRP A 31 -2.86 -1.96 28.41
CA TRP A 31 -1.62 -2.59 27.91
C TRP A 31 -0.36 -1.75 28.17
N PRO A 32 0.77 -2.40 28.49
CA PRO A 32 2.08 -1.75 28.51
C PRO A 32 2.37 -1.02 27.20
N ARG A 33 3.07 0.12 27.31
CA ARG A 33 3.42 0.99 26.17
C ARG A 33 4.10 0.21 25.04
N ASP A 34 5.09 -0.61 25.36
CA ASP A 34 5.92 -1.29 24.36
C ASP A 34 5.09 -2.26 23.53
N ILE A 35 4.10 -2.92 24.16
CA ILE A 35 3.16 -3.80 23.47
C ILE A 35 2.28 -2.99 22.54
N ARG A 36 1.72 -1.85 22.99
CA ARG A 36 0.90 -0.98 22.15
C ARG A 36 1.66 -0.46 20.93
N VAL A 37 2.89 0.02 21.13
CA VAL A 37 3.76 0.49 20.03
C VAL A 37 4.04 -0.65 19.05
N ALA A 38 4.38 -1.85 19.54
CA ALA A 38 4.62 -3.01 18.69
C ALA A 38 3.37 -3.43 17.89
N LEU A 39 2.19 -3.43 18.51
CA LEU A 39 0.92 -3.73 17.82
C LEU A 39 0.61 -2.68 16.76
N ASN A 40 0.79 -1.39 17.05
CA ASN A 40 0.55 -0.32 16.09
C ASN A 40 1.47 -0.42 14.87
N ILE A 41 2.77 -0.65 15.09
CA ILE A 41 3.74 -0.87 14.00
C ILE A 41 3.35 -2.11 13.19
N THR A 42 3.00 -3.22 13.86
CA THR A 42 2.59 -4.45 13.20
C THR A 42 1.34 -4.24 12.35
N GLY A 43 0.34 -3.55 12.89
CA GLY A 43 -0.89 -3.21 12.18
C GLY A 43 -0.62 -2.36 10.94
N PHE A 44 0.19 -1.32 11.07
CA PHE A 44 0.59 -0.46 9.96
C PHE A 44 1.31 -1.23 8.85
N LEU A 45 2.25 -2.12 9.21
CA LEU A 45 2.96 -2.98 8.26
C LEU A 45 2.00 -3.90 7.50
N ILE A 46 1.04 -4.50 8.20
CA ILE A 46 0.00 -5.33 7.58
C ILE A 46 -0.84 -4.49 6.61
N SER A 47 -1.25 -3.28 6.98
CA SER A 47 -2.02 -2.38 6.10
C SER A 47 -1.25 -1.98 4.84
N LEU A 48 0.07 -1.87 4.92
CA LEU A 48 0.94 -1.55 3.77
C LEU A 48 1.29 -2.76 2.89
N VAL A 49 1.13 -3.99 3.39
CA VAL A 49 1.56 -5.20 2.66
C VAL A 49 0.81 -5.37 1.34
N TRP A 50 -0.47 -4.97 1.28
CA TRP A 50 -1.26 -5.08 0.07
C TRP A 50 -0.71 -4.19 -1.04
N HIS A 51 -0.42 -2.92 -0.73
CA HIS A 51 0.17 -1.99 -1.69
C HIS A 51 1.53 -2.48 -2.21
N LEU A 52 2.37 -3.04 -1.33
CA LEU A 52 3.65 -3.64 -1.73
C LEU A 52 3.45 -4.85 -2.63
N ALA A 53 2.55 -5.76 -2.25
CA ALA A 53 2.31 -6.97 -2.99
C ALA A 53 1.75 -6.68 -4.39
N VAL A 54 0.83 -5.73 -4.52
CA VAL A 54 0.31 -5.29 -5.82
C VAL A 54 1.41 -4.58 -6.61
N GLY A 55 2.12 -3.62 -6.01
CA GLY A 55 3.14 -2.82 -6.69
C GLY A 55 4.36 -3.62 -7.15
N HIS A 56 4.92 -4.49 -6.32
CA HIS A 56 6.02 -5.37 -6.70
C HIS A 56 5.53 -6.57 -7.51
N GLY A 57 4.45 -7.21 -7.08
CA GLY A 57 3.96 -8.44 -7.68
C GLY A 57 3.41 -8.24 -9.09
N LEU A 58 2.78 -7.11 -9.39
CA LEU A 58 2.34 -6.80 -10.75
C LEU A 58 3.45 -6.29 -11.67
N TYR A 59 4.58 -5.83 -11.11
CA TYR A 59 5.62 -5.19 -11.90
C TYR A 59 6.21 -6.13 -12.95
N VAL A 60 6.22 -7.44 -12.67
CA VAL A 60 6.70 -8.48 -13.60
C VAL A 60 5.81 -8.65 -14.83
N PHE A 61 4.55 -8.20 -14.77
CA PHE A 61 3.60 -8.28 -15.89
C PHE A 61 3.54 -6.97 -16.70
N LEU A 62 4.40 -6.00 -16.38
CA LEU A 62 4.41 -4.72 -17.05
C LEU A 62 4.85 -4.89 -18.52
N PRO A 63 4.10 -4.34 -19.49
CA PRO A 63 4.48 -4.43 -20.90
C PRO A 63 5.86 -3.79 -21.14
N ALA A 64 6.72 -4.42 -21.94
CA ALA A 64 8.11 -3.97 -22.18
C ALA A 64 8.24 -2.53 -22.70
N ARG A 65 7.18 -2.00 -23.33
CA ARG A 65 7.11 -0.61 -23.84
C ARG A 65 6.76 0.44 -22.77
N VAL A 66 6.46 0.03 -21.54
CA VAL A 66 6.06 0.93 -20.46
C VAL A 66 7.15 0.97 -19.39
N GLU A 67 7.76 2.13 -19.23
CA GLU A 67 8.71 2.37 -18.14
C GLU A 67 8.02 2.97 -16.92
N MET A 68 8.32 2.41 -15.74
CA MET A 68 7.86 2.93 -14.46
C MET A 68 9.00 2.95 -13.44
N LYS A 69 9.02 3.98 -12.60
CA LYS A 69 10.05 4.20 -11.55
C LYS A 69 9.84 3.27 -10.35
N TYR A 70 10.07 1.98 -10.54
CA TYR A 70 9.91 0.97 -9.50
C TYR A 70 10.77 1.24 -8.26
N ASN A 71 12.03 1.63 -8.44
CA ASN A 71 12.93 1.95 -7.33
C ASN A 71 12.39 3.09 -6.46
N LEU A 72 11.76 4.11 -7.07
CA LEU A 72 11.14 5.20 -6.34
C LEU A 72 9.95 4.72 -5.50
N PHE A 73 9.16 3.76 -6.02
CA PHE A 73 8.08 3.14 -5.25
C PHE A 73 8.61 2.39 -4.03
N VAL A 74 9.64 1.57 -4.20
CA VAL A 74 10.25 0.81 -3.09
C VAL A 74 10.86 1.74 -2.05
N ILE A 75 11.61 2.76 -2.48
CA ILE A 75 12.19 3.77 -1.57
C ILE A 75 11.08 4.47 -0.79
N ASN A 76 10.03 4.96 -1.46
CA ASN A 76 8.94 5.66 -0.79
C ASN A 76 8.16 4.74 0.17
N TRP A 77 8.02 3.45 -0.15
CA TRP A 77 7.43 2.46 0.75
C TRP A 77 8.26 2.29 2.03
N PHE A 78 9.58 2.19 1.93
CA PHE A 78 10.47 2.16 3.10
C PHE A 78 10.48 3.48 3.88
N VAL A 79 10.46 4.63 3.19
CA VAL A 79 10.39 5.95 3.86
C VAL A 79 9.11 6.09 4.66
N LEU A 80 7.96 5.58 4.17
CA LEU A 80 6.72 5.58 4.94
C LEU A 80 6.84 4.81 6.24
N ILE A 81 7.42 3.61 6.20
CA ILE A 81 7.61 2.77 7.39
C ILE A 81 8.57 3.43 8.36
N ALA A 82 9.74 3.86 7.87
CA ALA A 82 10.75 4.50 8.71
C ALA A 82 10.20 5.76 9.40
N THR A 83 9.46 6.58 8.65
CA THR A 83 8.85 7.81 9.19
C THR A 83 7.75 7.50 10.20
N TYR A 84 6.86 6.54 9.90
CA TYR A 84 5.80 6.15 10.82
C TYR A 84 6.37 5.60 12.14
N CYS A 85 7.35 4.69 12.06
CA CYS A 85 8.04 4.16 13.24
C CYS A 85 8.75 5.27 14.02
N ALA A 86 9.48 6.17 13.35
CA ALA A 86 10.15 7.28 14.01
C ALA A 86 9.15 8.19 14.73
N VAL A 87 8.02 8.54 14.10
CA VAL A 87 6.98 9.35 14.73
C VAL A 87 6.40 8.64 15.95
N LEU A 88 6.06 7.36 15.85
CA LEU A 88 5.45 6.63 16.94
C LEU A 88 6.39 6.49 18.15
N ILE A 89 7.68 6.22 17.90
CA ILE A 89 8.70 6.06 18.94
C ILE A 89 9.02 7.41 19.60
N LEU A 90 9.26 8.46 18.82
CA LEU A 90 9.69 9.78 19.30
C LEU A 90 8.56 10.60 19.92
N SER A 91 7.32 10.46 19.43
CA SER A 91 6.17 11.20 19.94
C SER A 91 5.52 10.57 21.17
N GLU A 92 6.00 9.41 21.59
CA GLU A 92 5.35 8.57 22.61
C GLU A 92 3.88 8.26 22.27
N GLY A 93 3.53 8.24 20.98
CA GLY A 93 2.17 8.04 20.49
C GLY A 93 1.26 9.27 20.56
N ARG A 94 1.75 10.43 21.02
CA ARG A 94 0.95 11.67 21.16
C ARG A 94 0.95 12.54 19.90
N GLY A 95 1.62 12.10 18.84
CA GLY A 95 1.82 12.86 17.60
C GLY A 95 2.91 13.93 17.73
N MET A 96 3.42 14.40 16.59
CA MET A 96 4.39 15.50 16.53
C MET A 96 3.82 16.70 15.80
N ILE A 97 4.08 17.89 16.33
CA ILE A 97 3.78 19.15 15.67
C ILE A 97 5.05 19.60 14.94
N PHE A 98 4.98 19.69 13.62
CA PHE A 98 6.07 20.20 12.80
C PHE A 98 5.87 21.70 12.54
N ARG A 99 6.93 22.51 12.73
CA ARG A 99 6.90 23.97 12.50
C ARG A 99 8.02 24.41 11.56
N GLY A 100 7.74 25.40 10.71
CA GLY A 100 8.70 26.01 9.79
C GLY A 100 9.38 24.97 8.87
N VAL A 101 10.70 25.05 8.76
CA VAL A 101 11.54 24.11 7.97
C VAL A 101 11.41 22.67 8.45
N GLY A 102 11.08 22.46 9.73
CA GLY A 102 10.80 21.13 10.29
C GLY A 102 9.58 20.43 9.67
N ALA A 103 8.74 21.13 8.88
CA ALA A 103 7.64 20.51 8.14
C ALA A 103 8.06 19.83 6.83
N ILE A 104 9.30 20.03 6.35
CA ILE A 104 9.78 19.41 5.10
C ILE A 104 9.68 17.87 5.12
N PRO A 105 10.11 17.16 6.19
CA PRO A 105 9.93 15.71 6.29
C PRO A 105 8.46 15.28 6.22
N LEU A 106 7.55 16.08 6.77
CA LEU A 106 6.11 15.82 6.72
C LEU A 106 5.57 15.92 5.28
N PHE A 107 5.98 16.94 4.52
CA PHE A 107 5.59 17.05 3.10
C PHE A 107 6.13 15.89 2.27
N TYR A 108 7.36 15.45 2.53
CA TYR A 108 7.90 14.28 1.85
C TYR A 108 7.14 13.01 2.23
N PHE A 109 6.76 12.85 3.50
CA PHE A 109 5.92 11.74 3.95
C PHE A 109 4.59 11.70 3.19
N PHE A 110 3.90 12.84 3.06
CA PHE A 110 2.67 12.93 2.28
C PHE A 110 2.89 12.58 0.80
N TYR A 111 3.98 13.08 0.20
CA TYR A 111 4.35 12.71 -1.15
C TYR A 111 4.59 11.19 -1.29
N ALA A 112 5.35 10.60 -0.38
CA ALA A 112 5.65 9.17 -0.37
C ALA A 112 4.36 8.35 -0.22
N PHE A 113 3.45 8.78 0.65
CA PHE A 113 2.14 8.15 0.87
C PHE A 113 1.32 8.14 -0.42
N VAL A 114 1.13 9.31 -1.02
CA VAL A 114 0.38 9.44 -2.28
C VAL A 114 1.06 8.65 -3.40
N HIS A 115 2.40 8.65 -3.47
CA HIS A 115 3.12 7.90 -4.49
C HIS A 115 2.94 6.38 -4.35
N VAL A 116 2.96 5.85 -3.12
CA VAL A 116 2.73 4.42 -2.84
C VAL A 116 1.30 3.99 -3.18
N LEU A 117 0.32 4.89 -3.11
CA LEU A 117 -1.05 4.64 -3.57
C LEU A 117 -1.20 4.72 -5.09
N ILE A 118 -0.58 5.73 -5.72
CA ILE A 118 -0.68 5.96 -7.16
C ILE A 118 0.03 4.86 -7.96
N PHE A 119 1.20 4.43 -7.51
CA PHE A 119 2.06 3.53 -8.28
C PHE A 119 1.35 2.19 -8.61
N PRO A 120 0.76 1.45 -7.66
CA PRO A 120 0.03 0.21 -7.94
C PRO A 120 -1.19 0.42 -8.85
N GLY A 121 -1.95 1.49 -8.65
CA GLY A 121 -3.13 1.78 -9.48
C GLY A 121 -2.77 2.11 -10.93
N ARG A 122 -1.70 2.88 -11.13
CA ARG A 122 -1.16 3.18 -12.47
C ARG A 122 -0.55 1.94 -13.11
N LEU A 123 0.14 1.11 -12.33
CA LEU A 123 0.73 -0.14 -12.79
C LEU A 123 -0.36 -1.10 -13.30
N LEU A 124 -1.39 -1.35 -12.48
CA LEU A 124 -2.51 -2.19 -12.85
C LEU A 124 -3.17 -1.73 -14.15
N ARG A 125 -3.50 -0.44 -14.27
CA ARG A 125 -4.11 0.10 -15.50
C ARG A 125 -3.19 0.02 -16.71
N SER A 126 -1.88 0.19 -16.51
CA SER A 126 -0.94 0.08 -17.63
C SER A 126 -0.84 -1.35 -18.17
N ILE A 127 -1.00 -2.34 -17.29
CA ILE A 127 -1.05 -3.76 -17.67
C ILE A 127 -2.34 -4.06 -18.44
N GLU A 128 -3.50 -3.68 -17.88
CA GLU A 128 -4.82 -3.90 -18.52
C GLU A 128 -4.94 -3.23 -19.89
N MET A 129 -4.38 -2.03 -20.05
CA MET A 129 -4.42 -1.31 -21.32
C MET A 129 -3.29 -1.75 -22.27
N GLY A 130 -2.33 -2.54 -21.77
CA GLY A 130 -1.09 -2.86 -22.45
C GLY A 130 -0.20 -1.64 -22.78
N LYS A 131 -0.53 -0.43 -22.35
CA LYS A 131 0.21 0.81 -22.67
C LYS A 131 0.27 1.69 -21.43
N GLN A 132 1.12 2.71 -21.46
CA GLN A 132 1.29 3.59 -20.31
C GLN A 132 -0.04 4.31 -19.98
N ALA A 133 -0.57 4.08 -18.77
CA ALA A 133 -1.80 4.71 -18.31
C ALA A 133 -1.57 6.20 -18.00
N HIS A 134 -2.46 7.06 -18.50
CA HIS A 134 -2.52 8.47 -18.15
C HIS A 134 -3.31 8.66 -16.85
N PHE A 135 -3.18 9.84 -16.24
CA PHE A 135 -3.84 10.18 -14.98
C PHE A 135 -5.34 9.85 -14.95
N ARG A 136 -6.06 10.19 -16.03
CA ARG A 136 -7.51 9.94 -16.17
C ARG A 136 -7.85 8.45 -16.18
N ASP A 137 -6.93 7.61 -16.63
CA ASP A 137 -7.17 6.17 -16.78
C ASP A 137 -7.12 5.45 -15.43
N TYR A 138 -6.32 5.94 -14.47
CA TYR A 138 -6.08 5.25 -13.20
C TYR A 138 -6.62 5.95 -11.96
N ILE A 139 -7.04 7.21 -12.05
CA ILE A 139 -7.49 7.97 -10.87
C ILE A 139 -8.62 7.26 -10.10
N LEU A 140 -9.60 6.70 -10.80
CA LEU A 140 -10.69 5.95 -10.17
C LEU A 140 -10.18 4.68 -9.48
N THR A 141 -9.19 3.99 -10.08
CA THR A 141 -8.57 2.81 -9.46
C THR A 141 -7.84 3.21 -8.17
N VAL A 142 -7.09 4.32 -8.19
CA VAL A 142 -6.40 4.83 -6.99
C VAL A 142 -7.39 5.24 -5.90
N ILE A 143 -8.44 5.98 -6.26
CA ILE A 143 -9.51 6.36 -5.32
C ILE A 143 -10.16 5.10 -4.72
N SER A 144 -10.47 4.09 -5.54
CA SER A 144 -10.98 2.82 -5.03
C SER A 144 -9.99 2.19 -4.04
N MET A 145 -8.70 2.09 -4.37
CA MET A 145 -7.68 1.53 -3.47
C MET A 145 -7.58 2.27 -2.13
N MET A 146 -7.84 3.58 -2.10
CA MET A 146 -7.86 4.39 -0.88
C MET A 146 -9.12 4.18 -0.04
N ILE A 147 -10.28 3.95 -0.68
CA ILE A 147 -11.54 3.74 0.01
C ILE A 147 -11.59 2.29 0.46
N TRP A 148 -11.13 2.05 1.68
CA TRP A 148 -11.33 0.76 2.34
C TRP A 148 -12.81 0.59 2.74
N PRO A 149 -13.45 -0.59 2.52
CA PRO A 149 -12.93 -1.81 1.89
C PRO A 149 -13.17 -1.90 0.38
N VAL A 150 -13.83 -0.91 -0.23
CA VAL A 150 -14.23 -0.87 -1.65
C VAL A 150 -13.07 -1.24 -2.57
N GLY A 151 -11.88 -0.67 -2.35
CA GLY A 151 -10.70 -0.96 -3.14
C GLY A 151 -10.39 -2.44 -3.28
N ILE A 152 -10.52 -3.20 -2.20
CA ILE A 152 -10.19 -4.63 -2.19
C ILE A 152 -11.15 -5.42 -3.10
N TRP A 153 -12.45 -5.12 -3.05
CA TRP A 153 -13.45 -5.83 -3.85
C TRP A 153 -13.38 -5.50 -5.33
N PHE A 154 -13.01 -4.28 -5.70
CA PHE A 154 -12.93 -3.88 -7.10
C PHE A 154 -11.56 -4.18 -7.72
N VAL A 155 -10.48 -4.06 -6.94
CA VAL A 155 -9.11 -4.18 -7.46
C VAL A 155 -8.59 -5.60 -7.41
N GLN A 156 -8.87 -6.36 -6.34
CA GLN A 156 -8.33 -7.71 -6.21
C GLN A 156 -8.81 -8.67 -7.32
N PRO A 157 -10.08 -8.70 -7.74
CA PRO A 157 -10.50 -9.58 -8.85
C PRO A 157 -9.75 -9.31 -10.16
N ARG A 158 -9.52 -8.04 -10.49
CA ARG A 158 -8.77 -7.61 -11.69
C ARG A 158 -7.31 -8.09 -11.65
N ILE A 159 -6.70 -8.08 -10.46
CA ILE A 159 -5.35 -8.63 -10.25
C ILE A 159 -5.35 -10.13 -10.50
N ASN A 160 -6.34 -10.85 -9.96
CA ASN A 160 -6.43 -12.30 -10.13
C ASN A 160 -6.59 -12.67 -11.62
N GLU A 161 -7.40 -11.93 -12.37
CA GLU A 161 -7.59 -12.10 -13.83
C GLU A 161 -6.26 -12.01 -14.58
N ILE A 162 -5.48 -10.93 -14.36
CA ILE A 162 -4.16 -10.74 -14.99
C ILE A 162 -3.22 -11.91 -14.68
N VAL A 163 -3.17 -12.35 -13.42
CA VAL A 163 -2.27 -13.43 -13.02
C VAL A 163 -2.70 -14.77 -13.63
N MET A 164 -4.01 -15.01 -13.75
CA MET A 164 -4.54 -16.24 -14.37
C MET A 164 -4.32 -16.27 -15.88
N GLU A 165 -4.54 -15.15 -16.59
CA GLU A 165 -4.29 -15.04 -18.02
C GLU A 165 -2.82 -15.32 -18.36
N GLN A 166 -1.89 -14.74 -17.61
CA GLN A 166 -0.45 -14.93 -17.82
C GLN A 166 0.01 -16.35 -17.47
N ALA A 167 -0.52 -16.95 -16.40
CA ALA A 167 -0.23 -18.34 -16.06
C ALA A 167 -0.82 -19.35 -17.06
N GLY A 168 -1.88 -18.97 -17.78
CA GLY A 168 -2.46 -19.75 -18.88
C GLY A 168 -1.65 -19.63 -20.17
N ALA A 169 -1.06 -18.48 -20.45
CA ALA A 169 -0.22 -18.24 -21.64
C ALA A 169 1.16 -18.93 -21.58
N GLU A 170 1.62 -19.31 -20.39
CA GLU A 170 2.87 -20.07 -20.17
C GLU A 170 2.73 -21.59 -20.36
N LYS A 171 1.51 -22.11 -20.61
CA LYS A 171 1.24 -23.53 -20.87
C LYS A 171 1.02 -23.83 -22.34
#